data_AF-A0A0C2ZQ51-F1
#
_entry.id   AF-A0A0C2ZQ51-F1
#
_cell.length_a   1.000
_cell.length_b   1.000
_cell.length_c   1.000
_cell.angle_alpha   90.00
_cell.angle_beta   90.00
_cell.angle_gamma   90.00
#
_symmetry.space_group_name_H-M   'P 1'
#
loop_
_entity.id
_entity.type
_entity.pdbx_description
1 polymer ?
#
loop_
_entity_poly.entity_id
_entity_poly.type
_entity_poly.pdbx_seq_one_letter_code
_entity_poly.pdbx_strand_id
1 'polypeptide(L)'
;MRLPFAFFCSTLLLFSDNLSSSLSSQGFTGLINTPNAQVIQEGNAVFQFNNQFDNNLRYYDYGKSYNSEENYIAGIGFYSNFEVITRLVESIGYARDLSGSIKYQIPYQNTYLPTLAIGAQDIGGAASYFTNYYAVLDKEIGIFRPSFGYGKSADSLIKDKRMDGLFGGVEAKVTDWMSVMAEHDGKENHTAVRLRVPNEWLSAVNLEATVAQNLTQSQTSFAVNVAIPLFHDSQKNLVLLNEQKNNIPTVTTTTNTQINTLSSKEVYQPKVESTVSNHGLETIQKQLVAIGFENVQVGIYDKSIYIKAENSVFDHNDLDALGVIMGSIVNNSEGYSHYIVTLLKNNLQTLTISGNVDICQNYLETPTIEHQQALKSNLQFSRTFNEMNVKFLSKKQNSSFLVPRLELSPGLTTTIGTEVGAFDYLLALRANAYTTLYDGLTLSAMYEMPLTHSQNFDEGYTYGVMYQDKLKNRLVNTMLHQTVHYESLLNTTSIGQFQADYYGVLNHSNFTTTSGEHGFNLKLGTFSHRTMIPLLIVISIWVHIVIFMLHLICLLK
;
A
#
# COMPACT_ATOMS: atom_id res chain seq x y z
N MET A 1 -27.73 -61.67 23.68
CA MET A 1 -26.52 -60.84 23.50
C MET A 1 -26.94 -59.63 22.70
N ARG A 2 -27.14 -58.50 23.38
CA ARG A 2 -27.62 -57.23 22.82
C ARG A 2 -26.39 -56.35 22.57
N LEU A 3 -26.22 -55.81 21.37
CA LEU A 3 -25.40 -54.63 21.12
C LEU A 3 -26.25 -53.62 20.35
N PRO A 4 -26.41 -52.38 20.83
CA PRO A 4 -27.36 -51.43 20.28
C PRO A 4 -26.75 -50.54 19.19
N PHE A 5 -27.67 -50.19 18.29
CA PHE A 5 -27.78 -49.02 17.44
C PHE A 5 -27.26 -47.72 18.11
N ALA A 6 -26.16 -47.16 17.61
CA ALA A 6 -25.74 -45.77 17.87
C ALA A 6 -24.74 -45.32 16.80
N PHE A 7 -25.25 -44.92 15.63
CA PHE A 7 -24.51 -44.13 14.65
C PHE A 7 -25.49 -43.08 14.12
N PHE A 8 -25.64 -41.98 14.87
CA PHE A 8 -26.38 -40.81 14.42
C PHE A 8 -25.75 -39.56 15.04
N CYS A 9 -25.49 -38.57 14.19
CA CYS A 9 -25.14 -37.19 14.53
C CYS A 9 -23.82 -36.92 15.25
N SER A 10 -22.69 -37.03 14.55
CA SER A 10 -21.52 -36.19 14.85
C SER A 10 -20.66 -35.98 13.60
N THR A 11 -20.93 -34.93 12.82
CA THR A 11 -20.03 -34.19 11.90
C THR A 11 -20.87 -33.37 10.91
N LEU A 12 -21.53 -32.31 11.36
CA LEU A 12 -22.14 -31.29 10.49
C LEU A 12 -22.30 -29.95 11.23
N LEU A 13 -21.32 -29.62 12.08
CA LEU A 13 -21.17 -28.29 12.67
C LEU A 13 -19.75 -27.79 12.33
N LEU A 14 -19.53 -27.55 11.04
CA LEU A 14 -18.40 -26.79 10.51
C LEU A 14 -18.97 -25.68 9.62
N PHE A 15 -19.60 -24.67 10.24
CA PHE A 15 -19.84 -23.34 9.65
C PHE A 15 -19.84 -22.38 10.85
N SER A 16 -19.02 -21.34 10.92
CA SER A 16 -19.08 -20.17 10.04
C SER A 16 -17.78 -19.35 10.09
N ASP A 17 -17.04 -19.33 8.99
CA ASP A 17 -16.47 -18.09 8.47
C ASP A 17 -17.49 -17.49 7.49
N ASN A 18 -17.70 -16.16 7.56
CA ASN A 18 -18.60 -15.43 6.64
C ASN A 18 -18.26 -15.76 5.17
N LEU A 19 -19.26 -15.73 4.29
CA LEU A 19 -18.97 -15.84 2.86
C LEU A 19 -18.05 -14.68 2.47
N SER A 20 -17.03 -14.97 1.68
CA SER A 20 -16.20 -13.91 1.14
C SER A 20 -16.91 -13.11 0.07
N SER A 21 -16.49 -11.86 -0.09
CA SER A 21 -16.81 -11.06 -1.26
C SER A 21 -15.74 -11.32 -2.32
N SER A 22 -16.16 -11.68 -3.53
CA SER A 22 -15.28 -11.95 -4.67
C SER A 22 -15.76 -11.19 -5.90
N LEU A 23 -14.86 -10.94 -6.84
CA LEU A 23 -15.20 -10.29 -8.10
C LEU A 23 -16.09 -11.19 -8.97
N SER A 24 -17.15 -10.61 -9.52
CA SER A 24 -17.84 -11.15 -10.69
C SER A 24 -16.97 -10.99 -11.94
N SER A 25 -17.36 -11.66 -13.03
CA SER A 25 -16.70 -11.55 -14.32
C SER A 25 -16.89 -10.17 -14.98
N GLN A 26 -17.73 -9.32 -14.39
CA GLN A 26 -18.20 -8.08 -15.00
C GLN A 26 -17.57 -6.79 -14.43
N GLY A 27 -16.73 -6.89 -13.40
CA GLY A 27 -16.01 -5.73 -12.83
C GLY A 27 -16.68 -5.11 -11.60
N PHE A 28 -17.34 -5.91 -10.77
CA PHE A 28 -17.85 -5.57 -9.44
C PHE A 28 -17.88 -6.80 -8.55
N THR A 29 -17.92 -6.61 -7.23
CA THR A 29 -18.11 -7.75 -6.32
C THR A 29 -19.49 -8.39 -6.50
N GLY A 30 -19.57 -9.72 -6.50
CA GLY A 30 -20.81 -10.40 -6.87
C GLY A 30 -20.69 -11.90 -7.09
N LEU A 31 -21.67 -12.43 -7.82
CA LEU A 31 -21.75 -13.83 -8.19
C LEU A 31 -20.96 -14.07 -9.48
N ILE A 32 -21.64 -14.35 -10.59
CA ILE A 32 -21.00 -14.66 -11.88
C ILE A 32 -20.98 -13.41 -12.75
N ASN A 33 -22.17 -12.84 -13.00
CA ASN A 33 -22.36 -11.59 -13.74
C ASN A 33 -23.23 -10.58 -13.00
N THR A 34 -23.82 -10.97 -11.86
CA THR A 34 -24.68 -10.07 -11.07
C THR A 34 -23.97 -9.62 -9.81
N PRO A 35 -24.18 -8.36 -9.37
CA PRO A 35 -23.59 -7.86 -8.15
C PRO A 35 -24.25 -8.51 -6.94
N ASN A 36 -23.53 -8.48 -5.82
CA ASN A 36 -24.11 -8.59 -4.48
C ASN A 36 -23.91 -7.24 -3.75
N ALA A 37 -24.42 -7.12 -2.52
CA ALA A 37 -24.36 -5.91 -1.73
C ALA A 37 -23.07 -5.76 -0.92
N GLN A 38 -22.11 -6.68 -1.10
CA GLN A 38 -20.78 -6.58 -0.52
C GLN A 38 -19.89 -5.68 -1.39
N VAL A 39 -18.77 -5.25 -0.82
CA VAL A 39 -17.71 -4.50 -1.50
C VAL A 39 -16.36 -5.18 -1.27
N ILE A 40 -15.35 -4.82 -2.06
CA ILE A 40 -13.95 -5.19 -1.77
C ILE A 40 -13.60 -4.64 -0.38
N GLN A 41 -13.06 -5.50 0.49
CA GLN A 41 -12.66 -5.11 1.83
C GLN A 41 -11.61 -3.98 1.77
N GLU A 42 -11.75 -3.01 2.67
CA GLU A 42 -10.82 -1.89 2.80
C GLU A 42 -9.37 -2.37 2.86
N GLY A 43 -8.51 -1.73 2.08
CA GLY A 43 -7.09 -2.04 2.07
C GLY A 43 -6.73 -3.31 1.29
N ASN A 44 -7.67 -3.93 0.58
CA ASN A 44 -7.36 -5.01 -0.36
C ASN A 44 -7.34 -4.47 -1.80
N ALA A 45 -6.33 -4.89 -2.56
CA ALA A 45 -6.33 -4.85 -4.01
C ALA A 45 -6.73 -6.21 -4.58
N VAL A 46 -7.52 -6.21 -5.64
CA VAL A 46 -7.97 -7.43 -6.33
C VAL A 46 -7.64 -7.35 -7.81
N PHE A 47 -7.23 -8.48 -8.37
CA PHE A 47 -6.98 -8.64 -9.80
C PHE A 47 -7.68 -9.90 -10.28
N GLN A 48 -8.39 -9.81 -11.39
CA GLN A 48 -9.03 -10.96 -12.02
C GLN A 48 -8.74 -10.98 -13.52
N PHE A 49 -8.42 -12.17 -14.01
CA PHE A 49 -8.51 -12.50 -15.43
C PHE A 49 -9.71 -13.42 -15.65
N ASN A 50 -10.52 -13.18 -16.69
CA ASN A 50 -11.54 -14.13 -17.11
C ASN A 50 -11.73 -14.11 -18.63
N ASN A 51 -12.24 -15.20 -19.19
CA ASN A 51 -12.45 -15.34 -20.64
C ASN A 51 -13.93 -15.22 -21.07
N GLN A 52 -14.78 -14.64 -20.21
CA GLN A 52 -16.22 -14.61 -20.45
C GLN A 52 -16.58 -13.62 -21.56
N PHE A 53 -17.36 -14.11 -22.53
CA PHE A 53 -17.84 -13.35 -23.67
C PHE A 53 -19.22 -12.74 -23.42
N ASP A 54 -19.44 -11.48 -23.78
CA ASP A 54 -20.78 -10.86 -23.74
C ASP A 54 -21.60 -11.19 -25.01
N ASN A 55 -22.68 -11.95 -24.84
CA ASN A 55 -23.50 -12.40 -25.96
C ASN A 55 -24.21 -11.29 -26.73
N ASN A 56 -24.38 -10.10 -26.16
CA ASN A 56 -24.96 -8.96 -26.88
C ASN A 56 -23.98 -8.35 -27.89
N LEU A 57 -22.67 -8.57 -27.73
CA LEU A 57 -21.67 -8.21 -28.75
C LEU A 57 -21.72 -9.13 -29.99
N ARG A 58 -22.44 -10.28 -29.93
CA ARG A 58 -22.67 -11.15 -31.12
C ARG A 58 -23.51 -10.48 -32.22
N TYR A 59 -24.32 -9.49 -31.88
CA TYR A 59 -25.31 -8.92 -32.80
C TYR A 59 -24.74 -7.82 -33.73
N TYR A 60 -23.47 -7.45 -33.56
CA TYR A 60 -22.84 -6.32 -34.27
C TYR A 60 -22.01 -6.70 -35.52
N ASP A 61 -22.27 -7.87 -36.12
CA ASP A 61 -22.09 -8.14 -37.55
C ASP A 61 -20.81 -8.90 -38.02
N TYR A 62 -21.01 -9.67 -39.11
CA TYR A 62 -20.07 -10.41 -39.97
C TYR A 62 -19.23 -11.58 -39.43
N GLY A 63 -19.89 -12.70 -39.10
CA GLY A 63 -19.41 -14.05 -39.48
C GLY A 63 -18.05 -14.55 -38.97
N LYS A 64 -17.37 -13.80 -38.10
CA LYS A 64 -16.14 -14.18 -37.39
C LYS A 64 -16.43 -14.19 -35.90
N SER A 65 -17.16 -15.22 -35.48
CA SER A 65 -17.47 -15.42 -34.06
C SER A 65 -16.23 -15.94 -33.35
N TYR A 66 -15.49 -15.06 -32.67
CA TYR A 66 -14.62 -15.49 -31.59
C TYR A 66 -15.49 -15.65 -30.34
N ASN A 67 -15.53 -16.85 -29.77
CA ASN A 67 -16.36 -17.17 -28.59
C ASN A 67 -15.60 -16.92 -27.28
N SER A 68 -14.66 -15.98 -27.27
CA SER A 68 -13.84 -15.65 -26.10
C SER A 68 -13.44 -14.18 -26.12
N GLU A 69 -13.68 -13.51 -25.00
CA GLU A 69 -13.21 -12.17 -24.69
C GLU A 69 -12.26 -12.28 -23.50
N GLU A 70 -11.14 -11.58 -23.55
CA GLU A 70 -10.23 -11.50 -22.42
C GLU A 70 -10.60 -10.30 -21.56
N ASN A 71 -10.85 -10.54 -20.29
CA ASN A 71 -11.22 -9.51 -19.32
C ASN A 71 -10.13 -9.41 -18.27
N TYR A 72 -9.54 -8.23 -18.15
CA TYR A 72 -8.58 -7.89 -17.11
C TYR A 72 -9.24 -6.90 -16.16
N ILE A 73 -9.49 -7.31 -14.92
CA ILE A 73 -10.17 -6.53 -13.91
C ILE A 73 -9.19 -6.24 -12.79
N ALA A 74 -9.12 -4.98 -12.37
CA ALA A 74 -8.36 -4.56 -11.19
C ALA A 74 -9.21 -3.66 -10.32
N GLY A 75 -9.20 -3.87 -9.01
CA GLY A 75 -10.03 -3.14 -8.07
C GLY A 75 -9.38 -2.90 -6.72
N ILE A 76 -9.87 -1.90 -6.00
CA ILE A 76 -9.46 -1.58 -4.64
C ILE A 76 -10.70 -1.35 -3.76
N GLY A 77 -10.63 -1.84 -2.52
CA GLY A 77 -11.56 -1.46 -1.45
C GLY A 77 -11.08 -0.15 -0.84
N PHE A 78 -11.78 0.95 -1.13
CA PHE A 78 -11.45 2.30 -0.64
C PHE A 78 -12.44 2.66 0.47
N TYR A 79 -11.99 2.69 1.73
CA TYR A 79 -12.84 2.70 2.93
C TYR A 79 -13.69 1.43 3.12
N SER A 80 -14.30 1.27 4.29
CA SER A 80 -15.06 0.06 4.64
C SER A 80 -16.32 -0.20 3.78
N ASN A 81 -16.75 0.73 2.94
CA ASN A 81 -18.06 0.68 2.27
C ASN A 81 -18.04 1.08 0.79
N PHE A 82 -16.88 1.24 0.18
CA PHE A 82 -16.79 1.71 -1.20
C PHE A 82 -15.72 0.94 -1.99
N GLU A 83 -16.07 0.52 -3.20
CA GLU A 83 -15.13 -0.11 -4.13
C GLU A 83 -15.02 0.69 -5.43
N VAL A 84 -13.79 0.71 -5.95
CA VAL A 84 -13.48 1.25 -7.27
C VAL A 84 -12.80 0.15 -8.07
N ILE A 85 -13.31 -0.09 -9.28
CA ILE A 85 -12.86 -1.18 -10.13
C ILE A 85 -12.64 -0.63 -11.54
N THR A 86 -11.65 -1.17 -12.21
CA THR A 86 -11.36 -0.94 -13.63
C THR A 86 -11.43 -2.27 -14.35
N ARG A 87 -11.92 -2.27 -15.58
CA ARG A 87 -12.01 -3.44 -16.43
C ARG A 87 -11.51 -3.07 -17.82
N LEU A 88 -10.57 -3.86 -18.33
CA LEU A 88 -10.16 -3.85 -19.72
C LEU A 88 -10.73 -5.09 -20.39
N VAL A 89 -11.61 -4.88 -21.37
CA VAL A 89 -12.12 -5.92 -22.26
C VAL A 89 -11.27 -5.92 -23.52
N GLU A 90 -10.77 -7.09 -23.91
CA GLU A 90 -10.09 -7.35 -25.17
C GLU A 90 -10.84 -8.44 -25.94
N SER A 91 -11.46 -8.03 -27.05
CA SER A 91 -12.00 -8.93 -28.05
C SER A 91 -11.10 -8.86 -29.27
N ILE A 92 -10.21 -9.85 -29.40
CA ILE A 92 -9.10 -9.86 -30.37
C ILE A 92 -9.62 -9.58 -31.79
N GLY A 93 -9.17 -8.47 -32.37
CA GLY A 93 -9.51 -8.06 -33.73
C GLY A 93 -10.93 -7.50 -33.91
N TYR A 94 -11.64 -7.21 -32.81
CA TYR A 94 -13.01 -6.70 -32.83
C TYR A 94 -13.17 -5.41 -32.01
N ALA A 95 -13.08 -5.50 -30.67
CA ALA A 95 -13.35 -4.37 -29.79
C ALA A 95 -12.46 -4.43 -28.55
N ARG A 96 -12.00 -3.26 -28.11
CA ARG A 96 -11.27 -3.06 -26.86
C ARG A 96 -11.92 -1.93 -26.11
N ASP A 97 -12.18 -2.13 -24.83
CA ASP A 97 -12.81 -1.12 -24.00
C ASP A 97 -12.22 -1.10 -22.59
N LEU A 98 -11.82 0.09 -22.15
CA LEU A 98 -11.31 0.34 -20.81
C LEU A 98 -12.36 1.12 -20.04
N SER A 99 -12.92 0.51 -19.01
CA SER A 99 -14.02 1.05 -18.25
C SER A 99 -13.78 1.07 -16.75
N GLY A 100 -14.47 2.00 -16.07
CA GLY A 100 -14.47 2.15 -14.63
C GLY A 100 -15.81 1.76 -14.02
N SER A 101 -15.81 1.15 -12.84
CA SER A 101 -17.01 0.81 -12.08
C SER A 101 -16.84 1.22 -10.63
N ILE A 102 -17.94 1.60 -9.99
CA ILE A 102 -17.99 1.96 -8.59
C ILE A 102 -19.18 1.29 -7.90
N LYS A 103 -19.03 0.96 -6.62
CA LYS A 103 -20.14 0.51 -5.79
C LYS A 103 -19.99 1.03 -4.37
N TYR A 104 -21.10 1.48 -3.81
CA TYR A 104 -21.22 1.96 -2.45
C TYR A 104 -22.19 1.07 -1.67
N GLN A 105 -21.66 0.41 -0.63
CA GLN A 105 -22.45 -0.31 0.34
C GLN A 105 -23.01 0.67 1.37
N ILE A 106 -24.31 0.60 1.65
CA ILE A 106 -24.92 1.49 2.63
C ILE A 106 -24.46 1.08 4.03
N PRO A 107 -23.86 1.99 4.83
CA PRO A 107 -23.25 1.68 6.12
C PRO A 107 -24.32 1.54 7.21
N TYR A 108 -25.07 0.44 7.13
CA TYR A 108 -26.08 0.07 8.11
C TYR A 108 -25.91 -1.41 8.46
N GLN A 109 -25.82 -1.70 9.76
CA GLN A 109 -25.67 -3.06 10.24
C GLN A 109 -26.90 -3.46 11.04
N ASN A 110 -27.60 -4.50 10.57
CA ASN A 110 -28.73 -5.09 11.28
C ASN A 110 -28.80 -6.60 11.05
N THR A 111 -28.95 -7.34 12.14
CA THR A 111 -29.01 -8.81 12.13
C THR A 111 -30.15 -9.36 11.29
N TYR A 112 -31.28 -8.66 11.19
CA TYR A 112 -32.51 -9.10 10.53
C TYR A 112 -32.72 -8.52 9.13
N LEU A 113 -32.21 -7.32 8.86
CA LEU A 113 -32.36 -6.68 7.55
C LEU A 113 -31.24 -7.10 6.58
N PRO A 114 -31.52 -7.10 5.25
CA PRO A 114 -30.49 -7.34 4.25
C PRO A 114 -29.51 -6.17 4.17
N THR A 115 -28.31 -6.47 3.69
CA THR A 115 -27.34 -5.46 3.27
C THR A 115 -27.80 -4.86 1.95
N LEU A 116 -27.56 -3.56 1.75
CA LEU A 116 -27.97 -2.83 0.55
C LEU A 116 -26.76 -2.11 -0.04
N ALA A 117 -26.63 -2.15 -1.36
CA ALA A 117 -25.64 -1.39 -2.10
C ALA A 117 -26.24 -0.77 -3.36
N ILE A 118 -25.63 0.32 -3.80
CA ILE A 118 -25.86 0.93 -5.10
C ILE A 118 -24.56 0.96 -5.88
N GLY A 119 -24.63 0.80 -7.19
CA GLY A 119 -23.44 0.80 -8.01
C GLY A 119 -23.69 1.30 -9.42
N ALA A 120 -22.58 1.63 -10.07
CA ALA A 120 -22.54 2.01 -11.46
C ALA A 120 -21.41 1.23 -12.13
N GLN A 121 -21.77 0.46 -13.15
CA GLN A 121 -20.85 -0.28 -13.99
C GLN A 121 -20.54 0.53 -15.25
N ASP A 122 -19.29 0.48 -15.69
CA ASP A 122 -18.83 1.08 -16.95
C ASP A 122 -19.23 2.56 -17.08
N ILE A 123 -18.79 3.35 -16.10
CA ILE A 123 -18.94 4.80 -16.00
C ILE A 123 -17.74 5.52 -16.64
N GLY A 124 -17.49 5.26 -17.92
CA GLY A 124 -16.43 5.89 -18.70
C GLY A 124 -15.69 4.88 -19.55
N GLY A 125 -15.09 5.36 -20.64
CA GLY A 125 -14.54 4.53 -21.71
C GLY A 125 -14.76 5.24 -23.04
N ALA A 126 -14.04 4.82 -24.09
CA ALA A 126 -14.21 5.38 -25.42
C ALA A 126 -15.52 4.91 -26.09
N ALA A 127 -16.08 3.78 -25.64
CA ALA A 127 -17.36 3.23 -26.08
C ALA A 127 -18.19 2.74 -24.89
N SER A 128 -19.49 3.05 -24.86
CA SER A 128 -20.38 2.80 -23.70
C SER A 128 -21.19 1.51 -23.90
N TYR A 129 -20.50 0.36 -24.01
CA TYR A 129 -21.16 -0.92 -24.30
C TYR A 129 -21.72 -1.62 -23.06
N PHE A 130 -21.32 -1.27 -21.84
CA PHE A 130 -21.69 -2.01 -20.63
C PHE A 130 -22.27 -1.13 -19.51
N THR A 131 -22.56 0.15 -19.77
CA THR A 131 -23.02 1.09 -18.73
C THR A 131 -24.35 0.66 -18.08
N ASN A 132 -24.33 0.49 -16.76
CA ASN A 132 -25.49 0.11 -15.97
C ASN A 132 -25.47 0.73 -14.56
N TYR A 133 -26.61 1.25 -14.11
CA TYR A 133 -26.82 1.71 -12.73
C TYR A 133 -27.75 0.76 -12.00
N TYR A 134 -27.35 0.28 -10.82
CA TYR A 134 -28.10 -0.74 -10.09
C TYR A 134 -28.20 -0.47 -8.60
N ALA A 135 -29.24 -1.07 -8.02
CA ALA A 135 -29.37 -1.29 -6.58
C ALA A 135 -29.49 -2.80 -6.33
N VAL A 136 -28.83 -3.27 -5.28
CA VAL A 136 -28.78 -4.70 -4.94
C VAL A 136 -28.82 -4.89 -3.44
N LEU A 137 -29.57 -5.92 -3.02
CA LEU A 137 -29.58 -6.38 -1.65
C LEU A 137 -29.10 -7.82 -1.58
N ASP A 138 -28.47 -8.18 -0.45
CA ASP A 138 -28.14 -9.57 -0.13
C ASP A 138 -28.29 -9.86 1.36
N LYS A 139 -28.31 -11.16 1.69
CA LYS A 139 -28.30 -11.61 3.07
C LYS A 139 -27.59 -12.95 3.20
N GLU A 140 -26.70 -13.09 4.16
CA GLU A 140 -26.15 -14.39 4.55
C GLU A 140 -27.13 -15.13 5.47
N ILE A 141 -27.50 -16.34 5.06
CA ILE A 141 -28.44 -17.23 5.75
C ILE A 141 -27.80 -18.62 5.79
N GLY A 142 -27.06 -18.90 6.87
CA GLY A 142 -26.29 -20.14 7.00
C GLY A 142 -25.24 -20.23 5.88
N ILE A 143 -25.30 -21.29 5.07
CA ILE A 143 -24.38 -21.49 3.95
C ILE A 143 -24.75 -20.69 2.69
N PHE A 144 -25.90 -20.04 2.67
CA PHE A 144 -26.44 -19.38 1.48
C PHE A 144 -26.32 -17.86 1.56
N ARG A 145 -26.06 -17.22 0.42
CA ARG A 145 -26.22 -15.77 0.21
C ARG A 145 -27.07 -15.52 -1.04
N PRO A 146 -28.41 -15.45 -0.90
CA PRO A 146 -29.25 -14.90 -1.96
C PRO A 146 -28.95 -13.42 -2.18
N SER A 147 -28.94 -13.00 -3.44
CA SER A 147 -28.89 -11.60 -3.86
C SER A 147 -30.04 -11.28 -4.82
N PHE A 148 -30.56 -10.07 -4.71
CA PHE A 148 -31.65 -9.59 -5.56
C PHE A 148 -31.42 -8.12 -5.88
N GLY A 149 -31.60 -7.72 -7.14
CA GLY A 149 -31.36 -6.36 -7.54
C GLY A 149 -32.18 -5.93 -8.74
N TYR A 150 -32.13 -4.63 -8.98
CA TYR A 150 -32.71 -3.97 -10.13
C TYR A 150 -31.65 -3.05 -10.74
N GLY A 151 -31.45 -3.15 -12.05
CA GLY A 151 -30.55 -2.29 -12.80
C GLY A 151 -31.27 -1.56 -13.92
N LYS A 152 -30.63 -0.52 -14.42
CA LYS A 152 -31.08 0.25 -15.58
C LYS A 152 -29.87 0.59 -16.43
N SER A 153 -29.88 0.11 -17.67
CA SER A 153 -28.85 0.52 -18.62
C SER A 153 -29.07 1.95 -19.08
N ALA A 154 -27.97 2.69 -19.23
CA ALA A 154 -27.99 4.05 -19.81
C ALA A 154 -27.63 4.05 -21.30
N ASP A 155 -27.36 2.88 -21.89
CA ASP A 155 -27.08 2.78 -23.31
C ASP A 155 -28.38 2.86 -24.13
N SER A 156 -28.36 3.66 -25.18
CA SER A 156 -29.47 3.86 -26.12
C SER A 156 -29.38 2.96 -27.36
N LEU A 157 -28.25 2.28 -27.58
CA LEU A 157 -27.98 1.52 -28.81
C LEU A 157 -28.47 0.06 -28.76
N ILE A 158 -28.54 -0.55 -27.58
CA ILE A 158 -28.94 -1.96 -27.41
C ILE A 158 -30.06 -2.06 -26.38
N LYS A 159 -31.17 -2.70 -26.76
CA LYS A 159 -32.30 -3.00 -25.87
C LYS A 159 -32.09 -4.36 -25.20
N ASP A 160 -32.61 -4.53 -23.98
CA ASP A 160 -32.63 -5.79 -23.23
C ASP A 160 -31.23 -6.34 -22.85
N LYS A 161 -30.35 -5.47 -22.33
CA LYS A 161 -29.01 -5.86 -21.86
C LYS A 161 -29.03 -6.64 -20.55
N ARG A 162 -27.90 -7.27 -20.24
CA ARG A 162 -27.60 -7.79 -18.90
C ARG A 162 -27.89 -6.72 -17.84
N MET A 163 -28.56 -7.12 -16.77
CA MET A 163 -28.95 -6.31 -15.62
C MET A 163 -29.84 -5.10 -15.98
N ASP A 164 -30.47 -5.06 -17.16
CA ASP A 164 -31.50 -4.06 -17.46
C ASP A 164 -32.87 -4.60 -16.98
N GLY A 165 -33.26 -4.23 -15.76
CA GLY A 165 -34.41 -4.78 -15.06
C GLY A 165 -34.02 -5.62 -13.84
N LEU A 166 -34.84 -6.62 -13.52
CA LEU A 166 -34.64 -7.49 -12.35
C LEU A 166 -33.58 -8.54 -12.61
N PHE A 167 -32.69 -8.71 -11.65
CA PHE A 167 -31.68 -9.78 -11.63
C PHE A 167 -31.54 -10.35 -10.22
N GLY A 168 -30.93 -11.52 -10.11
CA GLY A 168 -30.63 -12.10 -8.81
C GLY A 168 -30.04 -13.50 -8.91
N GLY A 169 -29.58 -14.00 -7.77
CA GLY A 169 -28.96 -15.31 -7.69
C GLY A 169 -28.76 -15.76 -6.26
N VAL A 170 -28.10 -16.90 -6.11
CA VAL A 170 -27.73 -17.45 -4.82
C VAL A 170 -26.35 -18.06 -4.91
N GLU A 171 -25.51 -17.74 -3.93
CA GLU A 171 -24.25 -18.43 -3.67
C GLU A 171 -24.42 -19.35 -2.46
N ALA A 172 -23.90 -20.58 -2.56
CA ALA A 172 -23.87 -21.55 -1.48
C ALA A 172 -22.42 -21.94 -1.18
N LYS A 173 -21.94 -21.63 0.02
CA LYS A 173 -20.62 -22.05 0.53
C LYS A 173 -20.72 -23.51 0.97
N VAL A 174 -20.34 -24.43 0.09
CA VAL A 174 -20.44 -25.87 0.35
C VAL A 174 -19.33 -26.33 1.31
N THR A 175 -18.13 -25.76 1.16
CA THR A 175 -17.00 -25.94 2.07
C THR A 175 -16.24 -24.62 2.22
N ASP A 176 -15.22 -24.55 3.10
CA ASP A 176 -14.39 -23.36 3.23
C ASP A 176 -13.58 -22.99 1.98
N TRP A 177 -13.43 -23.94 1.05
CA TRP A 177 -12.67 -23.77 -0.20
C TRP A 177 -13.55 -23.88 -1.45
N MET A 178 -14.86 -24.13 -1.34
CA MET A 178 -15.76 -24.33 -2.49
C MET A 178 -17.13 -23.68 -2.30
N SER A 179 -17.49 -22.83 -3.26
CA SER A 179 -18.84 -22.27 -3.42
C SER A 179 -19.49 -22.74 -4.72
N VAL A 180 -20.81 -22.90 -4.70
CA VAL A 180 -21.63 -23.15 -5.89
C VAL A 180 -22.61 -22.01 -6.04
N MET A 181 -22.83 -21.56 -7.28
CA MET A 181 -23.64 -20.39 -7.58
C MET A 181 -24.64 -20.68 -8.70
N ALA A 182 -25.79 -20.02 -8.63
CA ALA A 182 -26.74 -19.91 -9.73
C ALA A 182 -27.31 -18.49 -9.78
N GLU A 183 -27.46 -17.92 -10.96
CA GLU A 183 -28.03 -16.58 -11.14
C GLU A 183 -28.85 -16.46 -12.43
N HIS A 184 -29.76 -15.49 -12.42
CA HIS A 184 -30.40 -14.91 -13.59
C HIS A 184 -29.93 -13.46 -13.71
N ASP A 185 -29.19 -13.14 -14.77
CA ASP A 185 -28.56 -11.82 -14.93
C ASP A 185 -29.49 -10.76 -15.56
N GLY A 186 -30.79 -11.03 -15.59
CA GLY A 186 -31.82 -10.23 -16.28
C GLY A 186 -32.06 -10.71 -17.71
N LYS A 187 -31.15 -11.50 -18.30
CA LYS A 187 -31.30 -12.05 -19.65
C LYS A 187 -31.04 -13.55 -19.72
N GLU A 188 -29.96 -14.00 -19.10
CA GLU A 188 -29.40 -15.34 -19.24
C GLU A 188 -29.22 -15.99 -17.87
N ASN A 189 -29.36 -17.32 -17.85
CA ASN A 189 -29.21 -18.13 -16.65
C ASN A 189 -27.79 -18.69 -16.60
N HIS A 190 -27.17 -18.61 -15.44
CA HIS A 190 -25.82 -19.08 -15.22
C HIS A 190 -25.72 -19.96 -13.99
N THR A 191 -24.76 -20.88 -14.01
CA THR A 191 -24.30 -21.59 -12.82
C THR A 191 -22.78 -21.61 -12.78
N ALA A 192 -22.19 -21.67 -11.60
CA ALA A 192 -20.75 -21.72 -11.47
C ALA A 192 -20.31 -22.49 -10.21
N VAL A 193 -19.06 -22.95 -10.26
CA VAL A 193 -18.32 -23.44 -9.11
C VAL A 193 -17.12 -22.52 -8.91
N ARG A 194 -16.94 -22.02 -7.69
CA ARG A 194 -15.79 -21.21 -7.27
C ARG A 194 -14.98 -21.98 -6.26
N LEU A 195 -13.69 -22.09 -6.52
CA LEU A 195 -12.70 -22.74 -5.67
C LEU A 195 -11.76 -21.66 -5.11
N ARG A 196 -11.42 -21.78 -3.83
CA ARG A 196 -10.52 -20.87 -3.12
C ARG A 196 -9.40 -21.69 -2.50
N VAL A 197 -8.17 -21.18 -2.60
CA VAL A 197 -7.05 -21.73 -1.84
C VAL A 197 -7.20 -21.36 -0.37
N PRO A 198 -7.21 -22.32 0.57
CA PRO A 198 -7.28 -22.02 1.99
C PRO A 198 -6.13 -21.10 2.45
N ASN A 199 -6.44 -20.13 3.31
CA ASN A 199 -5.46 -19.16 3.81
C ASN A 199 -4.31 -19.82 4.58
N GLU A 200 -4.52 -21.04 5.12
CA GLU A 200 -3.49 -21.85 5.77
C GLU A 200 -2.32 -22.20 4.83
N TRP A 201 -2.57 -22.26 3.53
CA TRP A 201 -1.56 -22.62 2.52
C TRP A 201 -0.89 -21.39 1.93
N LEU A 202 -1.57 -20.24 1.94
CA LEU A 202 -1.10 -19.00 1.35
C LEU A 202 -1.62 -17.79 2.16
N SER A 203 -0.80 -17.28 3.07
CA SER A 203 -1.20 -16.19 3.98
C SER A 203 -1.02 -14.78 3.38
N ALA A 204 -0.18 -14.65 2.36
CA ALA A 204 0.16 -13.37 1.76
C ALA A 204 -0.87 -12.89 0.71
N VAL A 205 -1.58 -13.80 0.06
CA VAL A 205 -2.57 -13.50 -0.99
C VAL A 205 -3.71 -14.51 -0.96
N ASN A 206 -4.92 -14.08 -1.33
CA ASN A 206 -6.06 -14.98 -1.53
C ASN A 206 -6.17 -15.33 -3.01
N LEU A 207 -6.15 -16.62 -3.35
CA LEU A 207 -6.27 -17.10 -4.73
C LEU A 207 -7.60 -17.84 -4.93
N GLU A 208 -8.31 -17.51 -6.00
CA GLU A 208 -9.59 -18.11 -6.36
C GLU A 208 -9.67 -18.43 -7.86
N ALA A 209 -10.39 -19.50 -8.20
CA ALA A 209 -10.73 -19.86 -9.55
C ALA A 209 -12.24 -20.12 -9.66
N THR A 210 -12.89 -19.61 -10.70
CA THR A 210 -14.32 -19.85 -10.96
C THR A 210 -14.47 -20.49 -12.33
N VAL A 211 -15.31 -21.52 -12.44
CA VAL A 211 -15.77 -22.07 -13.72
C VAL A 211 -17.27 -21.85 -13.80
N ALA A 212 -17.72 -21.16 -14.84
CA ALA A 212 -19.11 -20.80 -15.04
C ALA A 212 -19.67 -21.40 -16.33
N GLN A 213 -20.94 -21.78 -16.30
CA GLN A 213 -21.70 -22.26 -17.43
C GLN A 213 -22.90 -21.33 -17.64
N ASN A 214 -22.98 -20.73 -18.82
CA ASN A 214 -24.18 -20.10 -19.32
C ASN A 214 -25.14 -21.21 -19.80
N LEU A 215 -26.26 -21.34 -19.12
CA LEU A 215 -27.28 -22.37 -19.37
C LEU A 215 -28.19 -21.98 -20.54
N THR A 216 -28.33 -20.69 -20.81
CA THR A 216 -29.15 -20.18 -21.93
C THR A 216 -28.44 -20.38 -23.27
N GLN A 217 -27.13 -20.09 -23.34
CA GLN A 217 -26.33 -20.13 -24.57
C GLN A 217 -25.39 -21.33 -24.67
N SER A 218 -25.34 -22.19 -23.64
CA SER A 218 -24.44 -23.35 -23.58
C SER A 218 -22.95 -22.99 -23.75
N GLN A 219 -22.49 -21.91 -23.13
CA GLN A 219 -21.10 -21.45 -23.16
C GLN A 219 -20.43 -21.57 -21.79
N THR A 220 -19.18 -22.04 -21.77
CA THR A 220 -18.36 -22.15 -20.55
C THR A 220 -17.34 -21.03 -20.50
N SER A 221 -17.12 -20.46 -19.32
CA SER A 221 -16.04 -19.51 -19.04
C SER A 221 -15.31 -19.86 -17.75
N PHE A 222 -14.12 -19.32 -17.58
CA PHE A 222 -13.36 -19.40 -16.35
C PHE A 222 -12.84 -18.04 -15.93
N ALA A 223 -12.59 -17.90 -14.63
CA ALA A 223 -11.95 -16.73 -14.04
C ALA A 223 -10.89 -17.17 -13.02
N VAL A 224 -9.82 -16.39 -12.89
CA VAL A 224 -8.81 -16.51 -11.85
C VAL A 224 -8.68 -15.16 -11.15
N ASN A 225 -8.80 -15.14 -9.82
CA ASN A 225 -8.79 -13.94 -9.01
C ASN A 225 -7.71 -14.01 -7.93
N VAL A 226 -6.96 -12.93 -7.77
CA VAL A 226 -5.94 -12.74 -6.73
C VAL A 226 -6.31 -11.52 -5.90
N ALA A 227 -6.39 -11.67 -4.58
CA ALA A 227 -6.57 -10.55 -3.66
C ALA A 227 -5.34 -10.38 -2.77
N ILE A 228 -4.80 -9.16 -2.71
CA ILE A 228 -3.58 -8.80 -1.98
C ILE A 228 -3.95 -7.75 -0.92
N PRO A 229 -3.71 -8.02 0.37
CA PRO A 229 -3.82 -6.99 1.40
C PRO A 229 -2.69 -5.98 1.21
N LEU A 230 -3.05 -4.71 0.97
CA LEU A 230 -2.12 -3.59 0.80
C LEU A 230 -1.52 -3.14 2.13
N PHE A 231 -2.20 -3.41 3.24
CA PHE A 231 -1.74 -3.16 4.60
C PHE A 231 -1.69 -4.47 5.37
N HIS A 232 -0.58 -4.73 6.06
CA HIS A 232 -0.53 -5.84 7.01
C HIS A 232 -1.56 -5.56 8.11
N ASP A 233 -2.56 -6.43 8.23
CA ASP A 233 -3.64 -6.29 9.19
C ASP A 233 -3.12 -6.55 10.61
N SER A 234 -2.49 -5.52 11.19
CA SER A 234 -1.97 -5.55 12.57
C SER A 234 -3.10 -5.75 13.59
N GLN A 235 -4.37 -5.57 13.21
CA GLN A 235 -5.51 -5.77 14.10
C GLN A 235 -5.88 -7.25 14.25
N LYS A 236 -5.74 -8.08 13.22
CA LYS A 236 -6.05 -9.52 13.31
C LYS A 236 -5.13 -10.27 14.27
N ASN A 237 -3.85 -9.89 14.33
CA ASN A 237 -2.91 -10.47 15.29
C ASN A 237 -3.20 -10.05 16.74
N LEU A 238 -3.77 -8.86 16.97
CA LEU A 238 -4.16 -8.40 18.31
C LEU A 238 -5.37 -9.15 18.86
N VAL A 239 -6.31 -9.58 17.99
CA VAL A 239 -7.47 -10.39 18.40
C VAL A 239 -7.05 -11.83 18.73
N LEU A 240 -6.19 -12.43 17.91
CA LEU A 240 -5.68 -13.80 18.15
C LEU A 240 -4.81 -13.91 19.42
N LEU A 241 -4.01 -12.88 19.72
CA LEU A 241 -3.23 -12.81 20.97
C LEU A 241 -4.12 -12.64 22.21
N ASN A 242 -5.24 -11.92 22.10
CA ASN A 242 -6.20 -11.74 23.19
C ASN A 242 -7.03 -13.00 23.47
N GLU A 243 -7.38 -13.78 22.45
CA GLU A 243 -8.06 -15.06 22.63
C GLU A 243 -7.16 -16.13 23.25
N GLN A 244 -5.86 -16.12 22.96
CA GLN A 244 -4.90 -17.00 23.64
C GLN A 244 -4.66 -16.59 25.10
N LYS A 245 -4.73 -15.29 25.44
CA LYS A 245 -4.57 -14.80 26.82
C LYS A 245 -5.76 -15.14 27.73
N ASN A 246 -6.95 -15.27 27.16
CA ASN A 246 -8.18 -15.63 27.88
C ASN A 246 -8.31 -17.12 28.23
N ASN A 247 -7.37 -17.97 27.74
CA ASN A 247 -7.34 -19.41 28.01
C ASN A 247 -6.23 -19.84 28.99
N ILE A 248 -5.61 -18.90 29.72
CA ILE A 248 -4.70 -19.23 30.82
C ILE A 248 -5.53 -19.40 32.11
N PRO A 249 -5.54 -20.59 32.76
CA PRO A 249 -6.24 -20.74 34.02
C PRO A 249 -5.60 -19.86 35.10
N THR A 250 -6.38 -18.93 35.64
CA THR A 250 -6.02 -18.08 36.78
C THR A 250 -5.70 -18.94 38.00
N VAL A 251 -4.41 -19.08 38.32
CA VAL A 251 -3.97 -19.61 39.63
C VAL A 251 -4.15 -18.50 40.66
N THR A 252 -5.19 -18.62 41.47
CA THR A 252 -5.43 -17.79 42.65
C THR A 252 -4.28 -18.00 43.66
N THR A 253 -3.40 -17.01 43.79
CA THR A 253 -2.39 -17.02 44.87
C THR A 253 -2.92 -16.15 46.00
N THR A 254 -3.33 -16.83 47.07
CA THR A 254 -3.78 -16.23 48.32
C THR A 254 -2.66 -15.45 48.98
N THR A 255 -2.96 -14.20 49.33
CA THR A 255 -2.16 -13.32 50.17
C THR A 255 -1.85 -13.97 51.52
N ASN A 256 -0.56 -14.00 51.89
CA ASN A 256 -0.16 -14.08 53.29
C ASN A 256 0.91 -13.02 53.55
N THR A 257 0.44 -11.94 54.17
CA THR A 257 1.21 -10.85 54.74
C THR A 257 1.91 -11.37 56.00
N GLN A 258 3.24 -11.34 56.04
CA GLN A 258 3.98 -11.27 57.30
C GLN A 258 5.04 -10.17 57.21
N ILE A 259 4.76 -9.11 57.96
CA ILE A 259 5.66 -8.02 58.31
C ILE A 259 6.65 -8.58 59.33
N ASN A 260 7.95 -8.42 59.09
CA ASN A 260 8.96 -8.44 60.14
C ASN A 260 9.86 -7.21 59.98
N THR A 261 9.90 -6.43 61.05
CA THR A 261 10.63 -5.19 61.23
C THR A 261 12.04 -5.43 61.79
N LEU A 262 12.97 -4.60 61.29
CA LEU A 262 14.19 -4.06 61.93
C LEU A 262 15.35 -5.02 62.30
N SER A 263 16.54 -4.80 61.72
CA SER A 263 17.64 -4.10 62.40
C SER A 263 18.96 -4.03 61.59
N SER A 264 19.49 -2.79 61.52
CA SER A 264 20.89 -2.31 61.47
C SER A 264 21.97 -2.92 60.55
N LYS A 265 22.54 -2.08 59.67
CA LYS A 265 23.85 -1.41 59.92
C LYS A 265 24.16 -0.39 58.83
N GLU A 266 24.37 0.86 59.26
CA GLU A 266 24.99 1.90 58.44
C GLU A 266 26.45 1.53 58.14
N VAL A 267 26.80 1.53 56.86
CA VAL A 267 28.19 1.54 56.39
C VAL A 267 28.38 2.82 55.60
N TYR A 268 29.19 3.71 56.16
CA TYR A 268 29.67 4.93 55.53
C TYR A 268 30.57 4.56 54.33
N GLN A 269 30.17 4.95 53.12
CA GLN A 269 31.00 4.90 51.91
C GLN A 269 31.23 6.34 51.42
N PRO A 270 32.46 6.71 51.04
CA PRO A 270 32.80 8.08 50.70
C PRO A 270 32.13 8.51 49.39
N LYS A 271 31.79 9.79 49.35
CA LYS A 271 31.19 10.49 48.21
C LYS A 271 32.19 10.55 47.05
N VAL A 272 32.12 9.57 46.15
CA VAL A 272 32.77 9.63 44.84
C VAL A 272 31.88 10.48 43.94
N GLU A 273 32.42 11.59 43.44
CA GLU A 273 31.82 12.35 42.35
C GLU A 273 31.54 11.41 41.18
N SER A 274 30.26 11.24 40.86
CA SER A 274 29.78 10.42 39.76
C SER A 274 30.21 11.02 38.42
N THR A 275 31.35 10.57 37.90
CA THR A 275 31.56 10.51 36.46
C THR A 275 30.52 9.54 35.90
N VAL A 276 29.42 10.08 35.35
CA VAL A 276 28.50 9.28 34.54
C VAL A 276 29.34 8.57 33.48
N SER A 277 29.37 7.24 33.51
CA SER A 277 30.23 6.50 32.59
C SER A 277 29.67 6.70 31.18
N ASN A 278 30.43 7.37 30.30
CA ASN A 278 30.05 7.59 28.90
C ASN A 278 30.05 6.29 28.07
N HIS A 279 30.25 5.12 28.70
CA HIS A 279 30.39 3.83 28.04
C HIS A 279 29.14 3.43 27.25
N GLY A 280 27.93 3.74 27.74
CA GLY A 280 26.67 3.46 27.03
C GLY A 280 26.59 4.23 25.71
N LEU A 281 26.93 5.52 25.72
CA LEU A 281 26.88 6.38 24.55
C LEU A 281 27.95 6.02 23.50
N GLU A 282 29.15 5.61 23.93
CA GLU A 282 30.15 5.04 23.02
C GLU A 282 29.71 3.72 22.40
N THR A 283 29.00 2.89 23.17
CA THR A 283 28.43 1.63 22.69
C THR A 283 27.39 1.86 21.61
N ILE A 284 26.48 2.84 21.82
CA ILE A 284 25.50 3.26 20.81
C ILE A 284 26.21 3.65 19.51
N GLN A 285 27.21 4.55 19.57
CA GLN A 285 27.90 5.00 18.36
C GLN A 285 28.55 3.82 17.60
N LYS A 286 29.23 2.91 18.32
CA LYS A 286 29.85 1.72 17.72
C LYS A 286 28.81 0.79 17.10
N GLN A 287 27.67 0.58 17.75
CA GLN A 287 26.59 -0.25 17.23
C GLN A 287 26.01 0.34 15.93
N LEU A 288 25.70 1.63 15.91
CA LEU A 288 25.14 2.28 14.72
C LEU A 288 26.12 2.26 13.55
N VAL A 289 27.41 2.52 13.80
CA VAL A 289 28.46 2.40 12.77
C VAL A 289 28.59 0.95 12.26
N ALA A 290 28.53 -0.04 13.15
CA ALA A 290 28.62 -1.45 12.76
C ALA A 290 27.41 -1.90 11.92
N ILE A 291 26.23 -1.33 12.15
CA ILE A 291 25.02 -1.56 11.34
C ILE A 291 25.14 -0.91 9.96
N GLY A 292 25.96 0.15 9.83
CA GLY A 292 26.24 0.82 8.57
C GLY A 292 25.74 2.26 8.48
N PHE A 293 25.16 2.81 9.56
CA PHE A 293 24.80 4.24 9.61
C PHE A 293 26.03 5.11 9.39
N GLU A 294 25.84 6.23 8.70
CA GLU A 294 26.90 7.14 8.33
C GLU A 294 26.82 8.45 9.10
N ASN A 295 27.90 9.24 9.09
CA ASN A 295 28.00 10.52 9.77
C ASN A 295 27.56 10.48 11.24
N VAL A 296 27.80 9.36 11.92
CA VAL A 296 27.26 9.08 13.26
C VAL A 296 27.97 9.93 14.30
N GLN A 297 27.20 10.70 15.06
CA GLN A 297 27.65 11.47 16.23
C GLN A 297 26.70 11.23 17.39
N VAL A 298 27.28 11.00 18.58
CA VAL A 298 26.54 10.85 19.84
C VAL A 298 27.05 11.88 20.84
N GLY A 299 26.11 12.50 21.55
CA GLY A 299 26.39 13.56 22.50
C GLY A 299 25.31 13.68 23.55
N ILE A 300 25.40 14.75 24.35
CA ILE A 300 24.47 15.05 25.42
C ILE A 300 23.94 16.48 25.23
N TYR A 301 22.63 16.65 25.33
CA TYR A 301 21.94 17.94 25.33
C TYR A 301 20.97 18.00 26.51
N ASP A 302 21.15 18.92 27.46
CA ASP A 302 20.28 19.10 28.64
C ASP A 302 19.87 17.78 29.34
N LYS A 303 20.86 16.90 29.61
CA LYS A 303 20.67 15.54 30.20
C LYS A 303 19.84 14.58 29.34
N SER A 304 19.71 14.87 28.05
CA SER A 304 19.14 13.97 27.04
C SER A 304 20.26 13.41 26.17
N ILE A 305 20.06 12.17 25.72
CA ILE A 305 20.93 11.56 24.71
C ILE A 305 20.66 12.26 23.38
N TYR A 306 21.70 12.78 22.73
CA TYR A 306 21.60 13.32 21.38
C TYR A 306 22.31 12.39 20.40
N ILE A 307 21.60 11.95 19.36
CA ILE A 307 22.16 11.14 18.29
C ILE A 307 21.90 11.85 16.97
N LYS A 308 22.94 11.91 16.14
CA LYS A 308 22.84 12.35 14.75
C LYS A 308 23.43 11.29 13.85
N ALA A 309 22.68 10.86 12.83
CA ALA A 309 23.11 9.80 11.91
C ALA A 309 22.46 9.97 10.53
N GLU A 310 23.18 9.59 9.48
CA GLU A 310 22.69 9.49 8.12
C GLU A 310 22.22 8.06 7.84
N ASN A 311 20.97 7.92 7.41
CA ASN A 311 20.38 6.63 7.07
C ASN A 311 20.77 6.24 5.64
N SER A 312 21.75 5.33 5.53
CA SER A 312 22.17 4.73 4.27
C SER A 312 21.82 3.24 4.14
N VAL A 313 21.25 2.64 5.19
CA VAL A 313 21.01 1.18 5.29
C VAL A 313 19.53 0.85 5.10
N PHE A 314 18.63 1.67 5.65
CA PHE A 314 17.18 1.48 5.58
C PHE A 314 16.59 2.52 4.63
N ASP A 315 17.10 2.58 3.40
CA ASP A 315 16.78 3.59 2.40
C ASP A 315 15.32 3.52 1.90
N HIS A 316 14.66 2.38 2.07
CA HIS A 316 13.24 2.19 1.79
C HIS A 316 12.33 2.85 2.84
N ASN A 317 12.78 2.97 4.10
CA ASN A 317 11.95 3.45 5.21
C ASN A 317 12.77 3.99 6.39
N ASP A 318 12.68 5.30 6.62
CA ASP A 318 13.30 5.95 7.79
C ASP A 318 12.73 5.46 9.13
N LEU A 319 11.52 4.90 9.18
CA LEU A 319 10.96 4.35 10.42
C LEU A 319 11.74 3.12 10.92
N ASP A 320 12.26 2.30 10.01
CA ASP A 320 13.06 1.12 10.40
C ASP A 320 14.41 1.57 10.98
N ALA A 321 15.03 2.58 10.36
CA ALA A 321 16.22 3.24 10.89
C ALA A 321 15.98 3.81 12.30
N LEU A 322 14.86 4.53 12.49
CA LEU A 322 14.48 5.07 13.79
C LEU A 322 14.24 3.97 14.82
N GLY A 323 13.59 2.86 14.44
CA GLY A 323 13.38 1.71 15.30
C GLY A 323 14.71 1.10 15.80
N VAL A 324 15.69 0.95 14.90
CA VAL A 324 17.03 0.47 15.25
C VAL A 324 17.76 1.45 16.18
N ILE A 325 17.70 2.75 15.90
CA ILE A 325 18.32 3.78 16.75
C ILE A 325 17.66 3.79 18.13
N MET A 326 16.33 3.76 18.20
CA MET A 326 15.58 3.72 19.46
C MET A 326 15.89 2.47 20.28
N GLY A 327 15.98 1.30 19.64
CA GLY A 327 16.41 0.06 20.31
C GLY A 327 17.84 0.15 20.87
N SER A 328 18.76 0.79 20.13
CA SER A 328 20.13 1.02 20.62
C SER A 328 20.16 1.99 21.80
N ILE A 329 19.32 3.04 21.79
CA ILE A 329 19.16 3.97 22.92
C ILE A 329 18.66 3.22 24.16
N VAL A 330 17.52 2.52 24.06
CA VAL A 330 16.88 1.84 25.20
C VAL A 330 17.83 0.84 25.88
N ASN A 331 18.67 0.16 25.11
CA ASN A 331 19.63 -0.80 25.66
C ASN A 331 20.86 -0.17 26.35
N ASN A 332 21.11 1.14 26.17
CA ASN A 332 22.34 1.80 26.58
C ASN A 332 22.11 3.19 27.21
N SER A 333 20.90 3.46 27.70
CA SER A 333 20.45 4.78 28.17
C SER A 333 20.60 5.00 29.68
N GLU A 334 21.39 4.19 30.37
CA GLU A 334 21.58 4.30 31.83
C GLU A 334 21.92 5.75 32.24
N GLY A 335 21.07 6.34 33.09
CA GLY A 335 21.22 7.71 33.57
C GLY A 335 20.57 8.80 32.72
N TYR A 336 19.84 8.44 31.66
CA TYR A 336 19.14 9.38 30.77
C TYR A 336 17.66 9.01 30.60
N SER A 337 16.76 9.98 30.81
CA SER A 337 15.31 9.76 30.66
C SER A 337 14.76 10.25 29.33
N HIS A 338 15.55 11.00 28.54
CA HIS A 338 15.10 11.62 27.29
C HIS A 338 16.13 11.41 26.18
N TYR A 339 15.64 11.36 24.95
CA TYR A 339 16.47 11.28 23.75
C TYR A 339 16.05 12.30 22.69
N ILE A 340 17.00 12.64 21.83
CA ILE A 340 16.83 13.43 20.62
C ILE A 340 17.61 12.71 19.52
N VAL A 341 16.93 12.36 18.43
CA VAL A 341 17.53 11.69 17.26
C VAL A 341 17.32 12.56 16.03
N THR A 342 18.41 12.97 15.40
CA THR A 342 18.40 13.72 14.14
C THR A 342 18.90 12.82 13.00
N LEU A 343 18.01 12.54 12.04
CA LEU A 343 18.38 11.87 10.80
C LEU A 343 18.89 12.87 9.77
N LEU A 344 19.88 12.42 9.01
CA LEU A 344 20.49 13.17 7.92
C LEU A 344 20.20 12.52 6.56
N LYS A 345 20.19 13.36 5.51
CA LYS A 345 20.29 12.94 4.11
C LYS A 345 21.19 13.91 3.36
N ASN A 346 22.22 13.39 2.68
CA ASN A 346 23.31 14.17 2.09
C ASN A 346 23.96 15.13 3.11
N ASN A 347 24.17 14.63 4.33
CA ASN A 347 24.64 15.38 5.49
C ASN A 347 23.78 16.60 5.92
N LEU A 348 22.53 16.71 5.46
CA LEU A 348 21.56 17.72 5.91
C LEU A 348 20.52 17.09 6.83
N GLN A 349 20.16 17.77 7.93
CA GLN A 349 19.09 17.30 8.81
C GLN A 349 17.77 17.21 8.03
N THR A 350 17.03 16.11 8.14
CA THR A 350 15.74 15.93 7.44
C THR A 350 14.58 15.69 8.40
N LEU A 351 14.88 15.07 9.53
CA LEU A 351 13.94 14.73 10.57
C LEU A 351 14.67 14.71 11.91
N THR A 352 14.09 15.36 12.91
CA THR A 352 14.47 15.19 14.31
C THR A 352 13.26 14.69 15.07
N ILE A 353 13.48 13.65 15.87
CA ILE A 353 12.51 13.16 16.84
C ILE A 353 13.06 13.32 18.25
N SER A 354 12.18 13.57 19.21
CA SER A 354 12.53 13.49 20.63
C SER A 354 11.43 12.82 21.42
N GLY A 355 11.81 12.24 22.55
CA GLY A 355 10.90 11.49 23.41
C GLY A 355 11.54 11.06 24.72
N ASN A 356 10.76 10.33 25.51
CA ASN A 356 11.15 9.72 26.75
C ASN A 356 11.59 8.28 26.53
N VAL A 357 12.71 7.91 27.15
CA VAL A 357 13.31 6.59 26.98
C VAL A 357 12.45 5.48 27.57
N ASP A 358 11.89 5.68 28.77
CA ASP A 358 11.08 4.67 29.48
C ASP A 358 9.79 4.37 28.71
N ILE A 359 9.13 5.40 28.14
CA ILE A 359 7.94 5.21 27.30
C ILE A 359 8.28 4.41 26.03
N CYS A 360 9.42 4.70 25.41
CA CYS A 360 9.89 3.96 24.25
C CYS A 360 10.20 2.49 24.59
N GLN A 361 10.88 2.25 25.72
CA GLN A 361 11.19 0.93 26.23
C GLN A 361 9.92 0.10 26.47
N ASN A 362 8.92 0.67 27.17
CA ASN A 362 7.66 -0.02 27.44
C ASN A 362 6.94 -0.48 26.16
N TYR A 363 6.97 0.35 25.11
CA TYR A 363 6.40 -0.02 23.81
C TYR A 363 7.21 -1.12 23.11
N LEU A 364 8.53 -1.02 23.09
CA LEU A 364 9.41 -2.00 22.44
C LEU A 364 9.37 -3.37 23.13
N GLU A 365 9.26 -3.41 24.46
CA GLU A 365 9.17 -4.65 25.23
C GLU A 365 7.76 -5.25 25.20
N THR A 366 6.72 -4.42 25.26
CA THR A 366 5.31 -4.87 25.28
C THR A 366 4.43 -3.95 24.42
N PRO A 367 4.19 -4.26 23.13
CA PRO A 367 3.48 -3.36 22.21
C PRO A 367 1.95 -3.43 22.38
N THR A 368 1.42 -2.98 23.52
CA THR A 368 -0.03 -2.83 23.74
C THR A 368 -0.59 -1.57 23.07
N ILE A 369 -1.91 -1.51 22.87
CA ILE A 369 -2.59 -0.30 22.37
C ILE A 369 -2.29 0.91 23.26
N GLU A 370 -2.27 0.71 24.58
CA GLU A 370 -1.95 1.75 25.56
C GLU A 370 -0.51 2.26 25.39
N HIS A 371 0.47 1.36 25.30
CA HIS A 371 1.86 1.76 25.07
C HIS A 371 2.07 2.42 23.71
N GLN A 372 1.36 1.97 22.67
CA GLN A 372 1.40 2.60 21.35
C GLN A 372 0.85 4.03 21.40
N GLN A 373 -0.27 4.25 22.09
CA GLN A 373 -0.85 5.58 22.27
C GLN A 373 0.07 6.48 23.11
N ALA A 374 0.64 5.95 24.18
CA ALA A 374 1.61 6.66 25.02
C ALA A 374 2.83 7.11 24.20
N LEU A 375 3.43 6.21 23.42
CA LEU A 375 4.55 6.54 22.54
C LEU A 375 4.16 7.63 21.51
N LYS A 376 3.03 7.45 20.82
CA LYS A 376 2.55 8.44 19.83
C LYS A 376 2.35 9.83 20.45
N SER A 377 1.81 9.90 21.67
CA SER A 377 1.59 11.17 22.37
C SER A 377 2.87 11.81 22.89
N ASN A 378 3.93 11.04 23.08
CA ASN A 378 5.20 11.50 23.63
C ASN A 378 6.20 11.95 22.55
N LEU A 379 6.11 11.41 21.35
CA LEU A 379 7.00 11.76 20.24
C LEU A 379 6.77 13.21 19.78
N GLN A 380 7.85 13.99 19.78
CA GLN A 380 7.89 15.31 19.18
C GLN A 380 8.70 15.27 17.90
N PHE A 381 8.27 16.04 16.89
CA PHE A 381 8.86 16.05 15.56
C PHE A 381 9.29 17.47 15.19
N SER A 382 10.48 17.59 14.62
CA SER A 382 10.94 18.82 13.96
C SER A 382 11.78 18.48 12.73
N ARG A 383 11.98 19.44 11.83
CA ARG A 383 12.87 19.27 10.65
C ARG A 383 14.34 19.48 11.00
N THR A 384 14.59 20.40 11.93
CA THR A 384 15.93 20.77 12.36
C THR A 384 16.04 20.80 13.88
N PHE A 385 17.28 20.73 14.35
CA PHE A 385 17.68 20.85 15.73
C PHE A 385 18.92 21.73 15.83
N ASN A 386 18.90 22.66 16.79
CA ASN A 386 20.04 23.54 17.04
C ASN A 386 21.08 22.83 17.91
N GLU A 387 22.19 22.46 17.29
CA GLU A 387 23.24 21.66 17.93
C GLU A 387 24.21 22.48 18.80
N MET A 388 24.07 23.82 18.92
CA MET A 388 25.05 24.69 19.59
C MET A 388 25.43 24.26 21.02
N ASN A 389 24.47 23.69 21.77
CA ASN A 389 24.69 23.28 23.17
C ASN A 389 24.92 21.76 23.32
N VAL A 390 25.06 21.03 22.22
CA VAL A 390 25.33 19.59 22.27
C VAL A 390 26.79 19.35 22.63
N LYS A 391 27.01 18.59 23.70
CA LYS A 391 28.35 18.10 24.08
C LYS A 391 28.60 16.75 23.43
N PHE A 392 29.22 16.76 22.25
CA PHE A 392 29.61 15.52 21.57
C PHE A 392 30.74 14.80 22.31
N LEU A 393 30.62 13.48 22.44
CA LEU A 393 31.61 12.64 23.12
C LEU A 393 32.81 12.35 22.23
N SER A 394 32.57 12.23 20.92
CA SER A 394 33.54 11.80 19.94
C SER A 394 33.34 12.52 18.62
N LYS A 395 34.35 12.40 17.75
CA LYS A 395 34.25 12.89 16.37
C LYS A 395 33.25 12.06 15.58
N LYS A 396 32.71 12.67 14.52
CA LYS A 396 31.89 12.01 13.49
C LYS A 396 32.56 10.74 12.98
N GLN A 397 31.82 9.63 12.98
CA GLN A 397 32.27 8.33 12.49
C GLN A 397 31.56 7.93 11.19
N ASN A 398 32.18 7.03 10.42
CA ASN A 398 31.64 6.49 9.17
C ASN A 398 31.17 7.58 8.18
N SER A 399 32.09 8.43 7.71
CA SER A 399 31.72 9.61 6.92
C SER A 399 31.12 9.24 5.55
N SER A 400 30.06 9.93 5.13
CA SER A 400 29.45 9.78 3.78
C SER A 400 30.18 10.54 2.66
N PHE A 401 31.31 11.19 2.98
CA PHE A 401 32.02 12.07 2.06
C PHE A 401 32.74 11.26 0.99
N LEU A 402 32.45 11.57 -0.29
CA LEU A 402 33.00 10.88 -1.46
C LEU A 402 32.79 9.36 -1.44
N VAL A 403 31.75 8.88 -0.76
CA VAL A 403 31.35 7.47 -0.82
C VAL A 403 30.49 7.27 -2.07
N PRO A 404 30.99 6.57 -3.10
CA PRO A 404 30.20 6.30 -4.30
C PRO A 404 29.11 5.27 -3.98
N ARG A 405 27.92 5.51 -4.50
CA ARG A 405 26.76 4.63 -4.36
C ARG A 405 26.21 4.27 -5.73
N LEU A 406 25.64 3.08 -5.83
CA LEU A 406 24.99 2.58 -7.03
C LEU A 406 23.62 2.02 -6.66
N GLU A 407 22.56 2.64 -7.16
CA GLU A 407 21.19 2.17 -7.04
C GLU A 407 20.78 1.48 -8.35
N LEU A 408 20.25 0.26 -8.23
CA LEU A 408 19.69 -0.49 -9.35
C LEU A 408 18.18 -0.57 -9.19
N SER A 409 17.44 -0.15 -10.22
CA SER A 409 15.98 -0.19 -10.20
C SER A 409 15.39 -0.58 -11.56
N PRO A 410 14.20 -1.19 -11.60
CA PRO A 410 13.51 -1.42 -12.86
C PRO A 410 12.95 -0.10 -13.41
N GLY A 411 13.18 0.15 -14.69
CA GLY A 411 12.47 1.16 -15.47
C GLY A 411 11.33 0.50 -16.22
N LEU A 412 10.11 1.01 -16.07
CA LEU A 412 8.95 0.48 -16.77
C LEU A 412 8.23 1.61 -17.52
N THR A 413 7.99 1.40 -18.82
CA THR A 413 7.05 2.19 -19.61
C THR A 413 5.95 1.24 -20.06
N THR A 414 4.70 1.54 -19.72
CA THR A 414 3.55 0.71 -20.10
C THR A 414 2.51 1.54 -20.84
N THR A 415 1.78 0.89 -21.73
CA THR A 415 0.51 1.39 -22.25
C THR A 415 -0.55 0.32 -22.01
N ILE A 416 -1.76 0.76 -21.68
CA ILE A 416 -2.86 -0.12 -21.28
C ILE A 416 -4.11 0.34 -22.03
N GLY A 417 -4.82 -0.59 -22.66
CA GLY A 417 -6.11 -0.31 -23.28
C GLY A 417 -6.07 0.67 -24.45
N THR A 418 -4.99 0.68 -25.24
CA THR A 418 -4.85 1.62 -26.37
C THR A 418 -5.44 1.04 -27.65
N GLU A 419 -5.49 1.78 -28.74
CA GLU A 419 -6.02 1.29 -30.02
C GLU A 419 -5.16 0.17 -30.62
N VAL A 420 -3.87 0.09 -30.25
CA VAL A 420 -2.90 -0.83 -30.86
C VAL A 420 -2.58 -2.06 -29.99
N GLY A 421 -2.88 -2.04 -28.69
CA GLY A 421 -2.70 -3.19 -27.81
C GLY A 421 -3.44 -3.08 -26.47
N ALA A 422 -3.80 -4.24 -25.91
CA ALA A 422 -4.42 -4.33 -24.59
C ALA A 422 -3.42 -3.99 -23.48
N PHE A 423 -2.20 -4.52 -23.60
CA PHE A 423 -1.09 -4.23 -22.69
C PHE A 423 0.22 -4.30 -23.47
N ASP A 424 0.98 -3.21 -23.45
CA ASP A 424 2.32 -3.15 -24.01
C ASP A 424 3.29 -2.61 -22.95
N TYR A 425 4.52 -3.09 -23.01
CA TYR A 425 5.53 -2.76 -22.00
C TYR A 425 6.92 -2.62 -22.61
N LEU A 426 7.73 -1.78 -21.97
CA LEU A 426 9.18 -1.72 -22.11
C LEU A 426 9.79 -1.77 -20.70
N LEU A 427 10.48 -2.87 -20.41
CA LEU A 427 11.24 -3.07 -19.19
C LEU A 427 12.71 -2.71 -19.43
N ALA A 428 13.27 -1.92 -18.53
CA ALA A 428 14.65 -1.48 -18.53
C ALA A 428 15.30 -1.69 -17.15
N LEU A 429 16.62 -1.78 -17.11
CA LEU A 429 17.44 -1.63 -15.91
C LEU A 429 17.91 -0.18 -15.81
N ARG A 430 17.71 0.46 -14.66
CA ARG A 430 18.27 1.76 -14.32
C ARG A 430 19.41 1.57 -13.34
N ALA A 431 20.54 2.19 -13.64
CA ALA A 431 21.71 2.25 -12.78
C ALA A 431 21.98 3.72 -12.46
N ASN A 432 21.67 4.13 -11.22
CA ASN A 432 21.87 5.48 -10.74
C ASN A 432 23.08 5.51 -9.80
N ALA A 433 24.19 6.09 -10.27
CA ALA A 433 25.39 6.27 -9.49
C ALA A 433 25.42 7.68 -8.89
N TYR A 434 25.74 7.81 -7.61
CA TYR A 434 25.82 9.13 -6.97
C TYR A 434 26.82 9.16 -5.81
N THR A 435 27.28 10.37 -5.46
CA THR A 435 28.18 10.61 -4.34
C THR A 435 27.96 11.99 -3.75
N THR A 436 28.19 12.12 -2.44
CA THR A 436 28.16 13.40 -1.73
C THR A 436 29.54 14.06 -1.79
N LEU A 437 29.61 15.24 -2.39
CA LEU A 437 30.82 16.05 -2.53
C LEU A 437 30.99 17.06 -1.38
N TYR A 438 29.90 17.50 -0.79
CA TYR A 438 29.85 18.40 0.37
C TYR A 438 28.43 18.37 0.97
N ASP A 439 28.17 19.10 2.05
CA ASP A 439 26.86 19.20 2.68
C ASP A 439 25.81 19.66 1.67
N GLY A 440 24.85 18.78 1.38
CA GLY A 440 23.84 18.97 0.35
C GLY A 440 24.34 18.99 -1.09
N LEU A 441 25.66 18.96 -1.35
CA LEU A 441 26.23 18.95 -2.70
C LEU A 441 26.45 17.51 -3.15
N THR A 442 25.75 17.07 -4.18
CA THR A 442 25.82 15.71 -4.71
C THR A 442 26.06 15.70 -6.20
N LEU A 443 26.85 14.74 -6.67
CA LEU A 443 27.01 14.42 -8.09
C LEU A 443 26.25 13.13 -8.36
N SER A 444 25.43 13.10 -9.41
CA SER A 444 24.68 11.92 -9.83
C SER A 444 24.79 11.68 -11.33
N ALA A 445 24.70 10.41 -11.72
CA ALA A 445 24.61 9.97 -13.10
C ALA A 445 23.69 8.75 -13.20
N MET A 446 22.68 8.82 -14.06
CA MET A 446 21.72 7.72 -14.26
C MET A 446 21.83 7.17 -15.68
N TYR A 447 22.11 5.88 -15.78
CA TYR A 447 22.12 5.12 -17.02
C TYR A 447 20.89 4.20 -17.09
N GLU A 448 20.27 4.09 -18.25
CA GLU A 448 19.12 3.22 -18.49
C GLU A 448 19.42 2.28 -19.65
N MET A 449 19.15 0.98 -19.44
CA MET A 449 19.38 -0.10 -20.40
C MET A 449 18.08 -0.87 -20.62
N PRO A 450 17.45 -0.80 -21.80
CA PRO A 450 16.29 -1.62 -22.12
C PRO A 450 16.67 -3.11 -22.05
N LEU A 451 15.79 -3.92 -21.46
CA LEU A 451 15.98 -5.36 -21.28
C LEU A 451 15.08 -6.16 -22.21
N THR A 452 13.77 -5.83 -22.23
CA THR A 452 12.77 -6.54 -23.03
C THR A 452 11.54 -5.65 -23.21
N HIS A 453 10.78 -5.89 -24.28
CA HIS A 453 9.56 -5.15 -24.58
C HIS A 453 8.55 -5.99 -25.35
N SER A 454 7.31 -5.53 -25.42
CA SER A 454 6.28 -6.11 -26.27
C SER A 454 6.47 -5.74 -27.75
N GLN A 455 5.73 -6.41 -28.63
CA GLN A 455 5.83 -6.24 -30.09
C GLN A 455 5.57 -4.81 -30.57
N ASN A 456 4.62 -4.07 -29.97
CA ASN A 456 4.33 -2.71 -30.42
C ASN A 456 5.46 -1.71 -30.11
N PHE A 457 6.43 -2.09 -29.27
CA PHE A 457 7.68 -1.37 -29.03
C PHE A 457 8.81 -1.75 -30.00
N ASP A 458 8.61 -2.73 -30.89
CA ASP A 458 9.59 -3.06 -31.94
C ASP A 458 9.82 -1.86 -32.87
N GLU A 459 11.01 -1.77 -33.46
CA GLU A 459 11.35 -0.70 -34.40
C GLU A 459 10.36 -0.64 -35.57
N GLY A 460 9.84 0.56 -35.84
CA GLY A 460 8.84 0.79 -36.90
C GLY A 460 7.38 0.58 -36.48
N TYR A 461 7.11 -0.01 -35.30
CA TYR A 461 5.77 -0.05 -34.71
C TYR A 461 5.46 1.24 -33.92
N THR A 462 4.19 1.43 -33.57
CA THR A 462 3.67 2.66 -32.95
C THR A 462 4.50 3.15 -31.76
N TYR A 463 4.78 2.27 -30.78
CA TYR A 463 5.57 2.64 -29.61
C TYR A 463 7.07 2.61 -29.87
N GLY A 464 7.53 1.82 -30.83
CA GLY A 464 8.90 1.86 -31.33
C GLY A 464 9.28 3.24 -31.86
N VAL A 465 8.39 3.87 -32.62
CA VAL A 465 8.57 5.23 -33.14
C VAL A 465 8.44 6.28 -32.02
N MET A 466 7.43 6.16 -31.14
CA MET A 466 7.20 7.15 -30.08
C MET A 466 8.26 7.15 -28.96
N TYR A 467 8.83 5.98 -28.65
CA TYR A 467 9.79 5.80 -27.56
C TYR A 467 11.17 5.34 -28.06
N GLN A 468 11.52 5.68 -29.30
CA GLN A 468 12.76 5.24 -29.95
C GLN A 468 14.01 5.47 -29.08
N ASP A 469 14.08 6.60 -28.37
CA ASP A 469 15.22 6.91 -27.50
C ASP A 469 15.29 6.00 -26.27
N LYS A 470 14.15 5.51 -25.78
CA LYS A 470 14.10 4.59 -24.62
C LYS A 470 14.51 3.16 -24.98
N LEU A 471 14.48 2.80 -26.27
CA LEU A 471 14.87 1.49 -26.78
C LEU A 471 16.38 1.35 -27.00
N LYS A 472 17.15 2.36 -26.62
CA LYS A 472 18.60 2.36 -26.70
C LYS A 472 19.19 2.57 -25.32
N ASN A 473 20.38 2.01 -25.11
CA ASN A 473 21.14 2.31 -23.90
C ASN A 473 21.48 3.80 -23.86
N ARG A 474 21.23 4.45 -22.73
CA ARG A 474 21.38 5.89 -22.65
C ARG A 474 21.78 6.38 -21.27
N LEU A 475 22.63 7.40 -21.26
CA LEU A 475 22.89 8.21 -20.08
C LEU A 475 21.75 9.22 -19.95
N VAL A 476 20.79 8.91 -19.09
CA VAL A 476 19.56 9.69 -18.94
C VAL A 476 19.86 11.01 -18.25
N ASN A 477 20.58 10.97 -17.12
CA ASN A 477 20.87 12.17 -16.34
C ASN A 477 22.34 12.20 -15.95
N THR A 478 22.93 13.39 -15.88
CA THR A 478 24.22 13.64 -15.23
C THR A 478 24.15 15.02 -14.63
N MET A 479 24.09 15.08 -13.30
CA MET A 479 23.67 16.28 -12.59
C MET A 479 24.54 16.55 -11.38
N LEU A 480 24.81 17.83 -11.16
CA LEU A 480 25.27 18.36 -9.89
C LEU A 480 24.07 18.97 -9.16
N HIS A 481 23.83 18.55 -7.92
CA HIS A 481 22.75 19.06 -7.10
C HIS A 481 23.32 19.76 -5.87
N GLN A 482 22.86 20.97 -5.59
CA GLN A 482 23.06 21.63 -4.31
C GLN A 482 21.71 21.73 -3.59
N THR A 483 21.59 21.02 -2.48
CA THR A 483 20.48 21.17 -1.54
C THR A 483 20.90 22.08 -0.40
N VAL A 484 20.01 22.99 -0.01
CA VAL A 484 20.12 23.79 1.21
C VAL A 484 18.86 23.59 2.03
N HIS A 485 19.03 23.49 3.35
CA HIS A 485 17.92 23.35 4.29
C HIS A 485 17.96 24.50 5.29
N TYR A 486 16.87 25.27 5.34
CA TYR A 486 16.70 26.37 6.27
C TYR A 486 15.31 26.26 6.90
N GLU A 487 15.27 25.97 8.21
CA GLU A 487 14.05 25.81 9.00
C GLU A 487 13.05 24.82 8.37
N SER A 488 12.04 25.36 7.67
CA SER A 488 10.94 24.62 7.04
C SER A 488 11.10 24.51 5.52
N LEU A 489 12.12 25.15 4.94
CA LEU A 489 12.39 25.22 3.51
C LEU A 489 13.58 24.33 3.13
N LEU A 490 13.32 23.34 2.28
CA LEU A 490 14.34 22.56 1.61
C LEU A 490 14.37 22.93 0.13
N ASN A 491 15.49 23.47 -0.34
CA ASN A 491 15.65 23.92 -1.71
C ASN A 491 16.81 23.16 -2.39
N THR A 492 16.53 22.53 -3.52
CA THR A 492 17.53 21.81 -4.33
C THR A 492 17.64 22.43 -5.71
N THR A 493 18.83 22.92 -6.05
CA THR A 493 19.17 23.36 -7.41
C THR A 493 20.00 22.28 -8.09
N SER A 494 19.56 21.86 -9.27
CA SER A 494 20.19 20.81 -10.08
C SER A 494 20.63 21.41 -11.40
N ILE A 495 21.86 21.16 -11.81
CA ILE A 495 22.41 21.59 -13.11
C ILE A 495 23.06 20.41 -13.81
N GLY A 496 22.89 20.34 -15.13
CA GLY A 496 23.54 19.32 -15.95
C GLY A 496 22.64 18.82 -17.06
N GLN A 497 22.78 17.54 -17.37
CA GLN A 497 22.03 16.83 -18.41
C GLN A 497 20.76 16.18 -17.82
N PHE A 498 19.64 16.38 -18.51
CA PHE A 498 18.31 15.86 -18.20
C PHE A 498 17.78 15.07 -19.40
N GLN A 499 17.15 13.91 -19.14
CA GLN A 499 16.46 13.11 -20.15
C GLN A 499 17.28 12.85 -21.43
N ALA A 500 18.56 12.56 -21.28
CA ALA A 500 19.59 12.33 -22.30
C ALA A 500 19.98 13.55 -23.17
N ASP A 501 19.01 14.34 -23.62
CA ASP A 501 19.24 15.32 -24.69
C ASP A 501 19.04 16.78 -24.28
N TYR A 502 18.72 17.05 -23.02
CA TYR A 502 18.54 18.42 -22.52
C TYR A 502 19.65 18.81 -21.56
N TYR A 503 20.14 20.04 -21.69
CA TYR A 503 20.98 20.68 -20.68
C TYR A 503 20.21 21.81 -20.03
N GLY A 504 20.33 21.97 -18.72
CA GLY A 504 19.56 22.99 -18.04
C GLY A 504 19.84 23.13 -16.56
N VAL A 505 18.99 23.94 -15.94
CA VAL A 505 18.95 24.15 -14.51
C VAL A 505 17.52 23.90 -14.04
N LEU A 506 17.37 23.13 -12.97
CA LEU A 506 16.12 22.86 -12.30
C LEU A 506 16.25 23.21 -10.83
N ASN A 507 15.44 24.16 -10.37
CA ASN A 507 15.25 24.45 -8.96
C ASN A 507 13.97 23.77 -8.45
N HIS A 508 14.08 23.10 -7.30
CA HIS A 508 12.97 22.49 -6.60
C HIS A 508 12.98 22.94 -5.14
N SER A 509 11.97 23.72 -4.75
CA SER A 509 11.77 24.19 -3.38
C SER A 509 10.58 23.49 -2.76
N ASN A 510 10.77 22.91 -1.58
CA ASN A 510 9.74 22.34 -0.72
C ASN A 510 9.71 23.12 0.59
N PHE A 511 8.57 23.74 0.90
CA PHE A 511 8.28 24.30 2.20
C PHE A 511 7.24 23.41 2.88
N THR A 512 7.47 23.01 4.12
CA THR A 512 6.49 22.26 4.91
C THR A 512 6.35 22.89 6.28
N THR A 513 5.14 23.07 6.80
CA THR A 513 4.94 23.60 8.16
C THR A 513 5.59 22.70 9.21
N THR A 514 5.91 23.27 10.37
CA THR A 514 6.50 22.50 11.50
C THR A 514 5.63 21.33 11.94
N SER A 515 4.30 21.44 11.81
CA SER A 515 3.36 20.34 12.08
C SER A 515 3.39 19.23 11.03
N GLY A 516 3.95 19.48 9.84
CA GLY A 516 3.92 18.56 8.70
C GLY A 516 2.61 18.57 7.91
N GLU A 517 1.58 19.28 8.37
CA GLU A 517 0.21 19.22 7.82
C GLU A 517 0.03 19.99 6.51
N HIS A 518 0.91 20.97 6.25
CA HIS A 518 0.82 21.79 5.05
C HIS A 518 2.15 21.81 4.33
N GLY A 519 2.10 21.61 3.01
CA GLY A 519 3.27 21.58 2.15
C GLY A 519 3.07 22.42 0.89
N PHE A 520 4.07 23.21 0.53
CA PHE A 520 4.15 23.94 -0.71
C PHE A 520 5.37 23.45 -1.50
N ASN A 521 5.15 23.06 -2.77
CA ASN A 521 6.22 22.63 -3.67
C ASN A 521 6.25 23.53 -4.91
N LEU A 522 7.44 24.02 -5.23
CA LEU A 522 7.72 24.86 -6.40
C LEU A 522 8.84 24.23 -7.22
N LYS A 523 8.59 24.00 -8.50
CA LYS A 523 9.59 23.57 -9.47
C LYS A 523 9.72 24.60 -10.58
N LEU A 524 10.92 25.12 -10.77
CA LEU A 524 11.28 26.08 -11.81
C LEU A 524 12.45 25.52 -12.60
N GLY A 525 12.30 25.39 -13.91
CA GLY A 525 13.35 24.84 -14.76
C GLY A 525 13.49 25.58 -16.09
N THR A 526 14.72 25.63 -16.57
CA THR A 526 15.04 26.07 -17.93
C THR A 526 15.94 25.04 -18.60
N PHE A 527 15.55 24.61 -19.80
CA PHE A 527 16.23 23.55 -20.53
C PHE A 527 16.43 23.93 -21.98
N SER A 528 17.55 23.48 -22.55
CA SER A 528 17.87 23.61 -23.97
C SER A 528 18.27 22.26 -24.53
N HIS A 529 17.73 21.94 -25.70
CA HIS A 529 18.05 20.68 -26.37
C HIS A 529 19.49 20.70 -26.90
N ARG A 530 20.18 19.56 -26.88
CA ARG A 530 21.60 19.44 -27.27
C ARG A 530 21.88 19.92 -28.70
N THR A 531 20.91 19.79 -29.60
CA THR A 531 21.05 20.09 -31.04
C THR A 531 20.19 21.26 -31.53
N MET A 532 19.35 21.87 -30.69
CA MET A 532 18.57 23.05 -31.06
C MET A 532 18.49 24.00 -29.87
N ILE A 533 18.56 25.32 -30.12
CA ILE A 533 18.22 26.33 -29.10
C ILE A 533 16.72 26.62 -29.21
N PRO A 534 15.86 25.88 -28.48
CA PRO A 534 14.69 26.48 -27.88
C PRO A 534 14.77 26.34 -26.36
N LEU A 535 14.36 27.41 -25.68
CA LEU A 535 14.25 27.48 -24.23
C LEU A 535 12.93 26.83 -23.82
N LEU A 536 12.96 25.68 -23.15
CA LEU A 536 11.78 25.14 -22.48
C LEU A 536 11.76 25.65 -21.04
N ILE A 537 10.80 26.52 -20.72
CA ILE A 537 10.55 26.97 -19.35
C ILE A 537 9.49 26.06 -18.75
N VAL A 538 9.83 25.38 -17.66
CA VAL A 538 8.88 24.59 -16.87
C VAL A 538 8.60 25.33 -15.57
N ILE A 539 7.34 25.70 -15.36
CA ILE A 539 6.83 26.23 -14.09
C ILE A 539 5.76 25.25 -13.62
N SER A 540 5.96 24.66 -12.45
CA SER A 540 4.97 23.80 -11.82
C SER A 540 4.84 24.15 -10.34
N ILE A 541 3.60 24.37 -9.91
CA ILE A 541 3.25 24.75 -8.54
C ILE A 541 2.26 23.70 -8.03
N TRP A 542 2.59 23.06 -6.91
CA TRP A 542 1.71 22.10 -6.24
C TRP A 542 1.52 22.50 -4.79
N VAL A 543 0.27 22.68 -4.39
CA VAL A 543 -0.11 22.94 -3.01
C VAL A 543 -0.72 21.66 -2.44
N HIS A 544 -0.12 21.14 -1.37
CA HIS A 544 -0.70 20.03 -0.61
C HIS A 544 -1.26 20.58 0.69
N ILE A 545 -2.59 20.54 0.81
CA ILE A 545 -3.30 20.84 2.04
C ILE A 545 -3.80 19.51 2.57
N VAL A 546 -3.29 19.05 3.72
CA VAL A 546 -3.98 18.01 4.48
C VAL A 546 -5.21 18.69 5.09
N ILE A 547 -6.35 18.60 4.38
CA ILE A 547 -7.64 18.95 4.96
C ILE A 547 -8.00 17.79 5.87
N PHE A 548 -7.65 17.88 7.15
CA PHE A 548 -8.37 17.10 8.16
C PHE A 548 -9.82 17.57 8.12
N MET A 549 -10.68 16.81 7.44
CA MET A 549 -12.12 17.02 7.42
C MET A 549 -12.73 16.61 8.77
N LEU A 550 -12.21 17.16 9.87
CA LEU A 550 -12.69 16.93 11.23
C LEU A 550 -13.85 17.88 11.61
N HIS A 551 -14.55 18.45 10.61
CA HIS A 551 -15.62 19.43 10.82
C HIS A 551 -17.00 19.04 10.24
N LEU A 552 -17.21 17.78 9.84
CA LEU A 552 -18.57 17.28 9.50
C LEU A 552 -19.17 16.29 10.52
N ILE A 553 -18.53 16.10 11.67
CA ILE A 553 -19.03 15.24 12.77
C ILE A 553 -19.76 16.05 13.87
N CYS A 554 -19.79 17.38 13.79
CA CYS A 554 -20.53 18.23 14.76
C CYS A 554 -21.97 18.60 14.35
N LEU A 555 -22.53 18.05 13.27
CA LEU A 555 -23.91 18.35 12.83
C LEU A 555 -24.87 17.16 12.79
N LEU A 556 -24.46 15.99 13.28
CA LEU A 556 -25.38 14.89 13.56
C LEU A 556 -25.04 14.31 14.94
N LYS A 557 -25.62 14.95 15.97
CA LYS A 557 -25.86 14.36 17.28
C LYS A 557 -27.33 14.01 17.40
#